data_AF-A0A352X7Y1-F1
#
_entry.id   AF-A0A352X7Y1-F1
#
_cell.length_a   1.000
_cell.length_b   1.000
_cell.length_c   1.000
_cell.angle_alpha   90.00
_cell.angle_beta   90.00
_cell.angle_gamma   90.00
#
_symmetry.space_group_name_H-M   'P 1'
#
loop_
_entity.id
_entity.type
_entity.pdbx_description
1 polymer ?
#
loop_
_entity_poly.entity_id
_entity_poly.type
_entity_poly.pdbx_seq_one_letter_code
_entity_poly.pdbx_strand_id
1 'polypeptide(L)'
;MQGKIEILNNYFLKYWILGLSFYQHLQSLCTGSTALGIKASKLCLLKVVLPPLEEQKIIARFLDYKTKQIDNLIAKKQTLLEKLDEKRTAIISQAVTKGLDLTVPMKDSGVEWLGEIPEHWEVKRLRFLMVMYGGSTPNKNNPEFWNGEIPWVSAKDMKTERLISSIDKIREQALQKTSFGR
;
A
#
# COMPACT_ATOMS: atom_id res chain seq x y z
N MET A 1 25.46 1.09 -26.70
CA MET A 1 25.82 -0.15 -27.44
C MET A 1 25.01 -0.16 -28.73
N GLN A 2 25.58 0.34 -29.83
CA GLN A 2 24.97 0.16 -31.16
C GLN A 2 25.39 -1.21 -31.67
N GLY A 3 24.57 -2.23 -31.42
CA GLY A 3 24.71 -3.51 -32.11
C GLY A 3 24.50 -3.29 -33.60
N LYS A 4 25.15 -4.10 -34.46
CA LYS A 4 24.85 -4.10 -35.89
C LYS A 4 23.34 -4.35 -36.05
N ILE A 5 22.60 -3.32 -36.44
CA ILE A 5 21.12 -3.33 -36.49
C ILE A 5 20.60 -4.42 -37.45
N GLU A 6 21.45 -4.84 -38.39
CA GLU A 6 21.21 -5.93 -39.34
C GLU A 6 21.18 -7.33 -38.69
N ILE A 7 21.70 -7.48 -37.47
CA ILE A 7 21.88 -8.78 -36.80
C ILE A 7 20.95 -8.92 -35.59
N LEU A 8 20.69 -7.83 -34.87
CA LEU A 8 19.95 -7.87 -33.60
C LEU A 8 18.94 -6.72 -33.50
N ASN A 9 17.68 -7.08 -33.26
CA ASN A 9 16.62 -6.13 -32.99
C ASN A 9 16.64 -5.67 -31.51
N ASN A 10 16.63 -4.36 -31.29
CA ASN A 10 16.70 -3.79 -29.93
C ASN A 10 15.50 -4.17 -29.04
N TYR A 11 14.29 -4.28 -29.60
CA TYR A 11 13.11 -4.68 -28.83
C TYR A 11 13.18 -6.17 -28.46
N PHE A 12 13.66 -7.00 -29.37
CA PHE A 12 13.94 -8.41 -29.05
C PHE A 12 14.97 -8.53 -27.93
N LEU A 13 16.08 -7.79 -28.00
CA LEU A 13 17.09 -7.77 -26.94
C LEU A 13 16.51 -7.32 -25.59
N LYS A 14 15.69 -6.26 -25.59
CA LYS A 14 14.98 -5.79 -24.38
C LYS A 14 14.16 -6.94 -23.77
N TYR A 15 13.31 -7.59 -24.54
CA TYR A 15 12.46 -8.67 -24.05
C TYR A 15 13.26 -9.91 -23.62
N TRP A 16 14.37 -10.20 -24.30
CA TRP A 16 15.26 -11.30 -23.95
C TRP A 16 15.98 -11.05 -22.61
N ILE A 17 16.50 -9.84 -22.39
CA ILE A 17 17.13 -9.43 -21.11
C ILE A 17 16.12 -9.45 -19.96
N LEU A 18 14.87 -9.08 -20.21
CA LEU A 18 13.80 -9.13 -19.20
C LEU A 18 13.28 -10.55 -18.96
N GLY A 19 13.68 -11.53 -19.78
CA GLY A 19 13.27 -12.91 -19.66
C GLY A 19 13.89 -13.61 -18.44
N LEU A 20 13.13 -14.54 -17.86
CA LEU A 20 13.56 -15.31 -16.69
C LEU A 20 14.86 -16.10 -16.97
N SER A 21 14.99 -16.66 -18.16
CA SER A 21 16.18 -17.43 -18.55
C SER A 21 17.45 -16.59 -18.57
N PHE A 22 17.36 -15.32 -18.98
CA PHE A 22 18.49 -14.40 -18.92
C PHE A 22 18.85 -14.08 -17.48
N TYR A 23 17.85 -13.74 -16.66
CA TYR A 23 18.06 -13.43 -15.25
C TYR A 23 18.70 -14.60 -14.47
N GLN A 24 18.26 -15.83 -14.72
CA GLN A 24 18.85 -17.04 -14.10
C GLN A 24 20.30 -17.26 -14.54
N HIS A 25 20.60 -17.09 -15.84
CA HIS A 25 21.97 -17.17 -16.34
C HIS A 25 22.86 -16.05 -15.80
N LEU A 26 22.29 -14.86 -15.60
CA LEU A 26 22.98 -13.73 -15.02
C LEU A 26 23.32 -14.02 -13.56
N GLN A 27 22.35 -14.50 -12.77
CA GLN A 27 22.56 -14.88 -11.37
C GLN A 27 23.63 -15.96 -11.19
N SER A 28 23.74 -16.94 -12.09
CA SER A 28 24.80 -17.97 -11.99
C SER A 28 26.21 -17.45 -12.24
N LEU A 29 26.34 -16.30 -12.92
CA LEU A 29 27.61 -15.64 -13.19
C LEU A 29 27.98 -14.57 -12.16
N CYS A 30 27.01 -14.14 -11.35
CA CYS A 30 27.24 -13.23 -10.22
C CYS A 30 28.25 -13.82 -9.23
N THR A 31 29.14 -12.97 -8.73
CA THR A 31 30.14 -13.35 -7.72
C THR A 31 30.07 -12.41 -6.53
N GLY A 32 30.33 -12.95 -5.33
CA GLY A 32 30.29 -12.23 -4.06
C GLY A 32 29.14 -12.72 -3.17
N SER A 33 29.41 -12.88 -1.87
CA SER A 33 28.43 -13.31 -0.86
C SER A 33 27.64 -12.14 -0.24
N THR A 34 28.26 -10.95 -0.13
CA THR A 34 27.67 -9.77 0.52
C THR A 34 27.11 -8.75 -0.47
N ALA A 35 27.68 -8.66 -1.68
CA ALA A 35 27.19 -7.84 -2.78
C ALA A 35 27.37 -8.59 -4.09
N LEU A 36 26.27 -8.90 -4.77
CA LEU A 36 26.29 -9.61 -6.04
C LEU A 36 26.73 -8.64 -7.14
N GLY A 37 27.87 -8.92 -7.76
CA GLY A 37 28.38 -8.16 -8.90
C GLY A 37 28.79 -9.06 -10.06
N ILE A 38 28.58 -8.57 -11.28
CA ILE A 38 29.08 -9.19 -12.51
C ILE A 38 30.20 -8.34 -13.09
N LYS A 39 31.35 -8.95 -13.30
CA LYS A 39 32.44 -8.35 -14.08
C LYS A 39 32.03 -8.29 -15.56
N ALA A 40 32.33 -7.19 -16.23
CA ALA A 40 32.01 -7.01 -17.65
C ALA A 40 32.57 -8.14 -18.54
N SER A 41 33.71 -8.73 -18.17
CA SER A 41 34.29 -9.89 -18.86
C SER A 41 33.42 -11.14 -18.85
N LYS A 42 32.56 -11.31 -17.83
CA LYS A 42 31.62 -12.43 -17.73
C LYS A 42 30.35 -12.21 -18.54
N LEU A 43 30.01 -10.97 -18.91
CA LEU A 43 28.85 -10.71 -19.77
C LEU A 43 29.00 -11.35 -21.15
N CYS A 44 30.23 -11.45 -21.66
CA CYS A 44 30.52 -12.13 -22.93
C CYS A 44 30.25 -13.64 -22.91
N LEU A 45 30.09 -14.25 -21.72
CA LEU A 45 29.77 -15.68 -21.57
C LEU A 45 28.28 -15.97 -21.67
N LEU A 46 27.43 -14.94 -21.67
CA LEU A 46 25.98 -15.09 -21.77
C LEU A 46 25.61 -15.58 -23.17
N LYS A 47 25.16 -16.83 -23.25
CA LYS A 47 24.67 -17.42 -24.50
C LYS A 47 23.30 -16.84 -24.82
N VAL A 48 23.22 -16.10 -25.92
CA VAL A 48 21.98 -15.57 -26.48
C VAL A 48 21.46 -16.53 -27.55
N VAL A 49 20.17 -16.86 -27.51
CA VAL A 49 19.51 -17.51 -28.65
C VAL A 49 19.15 -16.41 -29.64
N LEU A 50 19.82 -16.40 -30.80
CA LEU A 50 19.65 -15.37 -31.81
C LEU A 50 18.95 -15.95 -33.05
N PRO A 51 17.61 -15.91 -33.11
CA PRO A 51 16.88 -16.35 -34.30
C PRO A 51 17.08 -15.35 -35.46
N PRO A 52 16.67 -15.69 -36.69
CA PRO A 52 16.70 -14.77 -37.84
C PRO A 52 16.02 -13.43 -37.55
N LEU A 53 16.47 -12.36 -38.20
CA LEU A 53 16.00 -10.99 -37.92
C LEU A 53 14.48 -10.84 -38.05
N GLU A 54 13.85 -11.53 -38.99
CA GLU A 54 12.39 -11.51 -39.17
C GLU A 54 11.65 -12.17 -38.00
N GLU A 55 12.14 -13.31 -37.50
CA GLU A 55 11.58 -13.96 -36.32
C GLU A 55 11.75 -13.08 -35.07
N GLN A 56 12.91 -12.43 -34.89
CA GLN A 56 13.11 -11.48 -33.80
C GLN A 56 12.06 -10.36 -33.81
N LYS A 57 11.77 -9.80 -35.00
CA LYS A 57 10.75 -8.75 -35.17
C LYS A 57 9.35 -9.28 -34.86
N ILE A 58 9.03 -10.51 -35.21
CA ILE A 58 7.71 -11.12 -34.94
C ILE A 58 7.54 -11.34 -33.43
N ILE A 59 8.53 -11.95 -32.78
CA ILE A 59 8.53 -12.20 -31.32
C ILE A 59 8.41 -10.87 -30.58
N ALA A 60 9.24 -9.88 -30.93
CA ALA A 60 9.22 -8.58 -30.28
C ALA A 60 7.86 -7.87 -30.44
N ARG A 61 7.27 -7.89 -31.65
CA ARG A 61 5.94 -7.32 -31.89
C ARG A 61 4.85 -8.01 -31.07
N PHE A 62 4.89 -9.34 -30.99
CA PHE A 62 3.91 -10.09 -30.21
C PHE A 62 4.01 -9.78 -28.71
N LEU A 63 5.23 -9.78 -28.16
CA LEU A 63 5.46 -9.46 -26.76
C LEU A 63 5.05 -8.03 -26.45
N ASP A 64 5.40 -7.07 -27.30
CA ASP A 64 5.02 -5.67 -27.15
C ASP A 64 3.50 -5.45 -27.16
N TYR A 65 2.80 -6.13 -28.06
CA TYR A 65 1.34 -6.09 -28.09
C TYR A 65 0.74 -6.63 -26.78
N LYS A 66 1.25 -7.77 -26.29
CA LYS A 66 0.74 -8.40 -25.07
C LYS A 66 1.07 -7.61 -23.81
N THR A 67 2.28 -7.08 -23.68
CA THR A 67 2.67 -6.23 -22.55
C THR A 67 1.86 -4.93 -22.54
N LYS A 68 1.66 -4.30 -23.69
CA LYS A 68 0.82 -3.10 -23.80
C LYS A 68 -0.63 -3.32 -23.38
N GLN A 69 -1.21 -4.50 -23.67
CA GLN A 69 -2.54 -4.85 -23.14
C GLN A 69 -2.56 -4.90 -21.61
N ILE A 70 -1.54 -5.49 -20.99
CA ILE A 70 -1.40 -5.56 -19.53
C ILE A 70 -1.21 -4.15 -18.95
N ASP A 71 -0.33 -3.35 -19.53
CA ASP A 71 -0.06 -1.98 -19.07
C ASP A 71 -1.33 -1.11 -19.12
N ASN A 72 -2.13 -1.23 -20.18
CA ASN A 72 -3.41 -0.54 -20.29
C ASN A 72 -4.40 -0.96 -19.19
N LEU A 73 -4.43 -2.24 -18.82
CA LEU A 73 -5.29 -2.73 -17.73
C LEU A 73 -4.80 -2.23 -16.37
N ILE A 74 -3.48 -2.21 -16.15
CA ILE A 74 -2.88 -1.66 -14.92
C ILE A 74 -3.23 -0.17 -14.80
N ALA A 75 -3.04 0.62 -15.85
CA ALA A 75 -3.37 2.04 -15.86
C ALA A 75 -4.85 2.29 -15.55
N LYS A 76 -5.76 1.56 -16.19
CA LYS A 76 -7.21 1.67 -15.91
C LYS A 76 -7.54 1.33 -14.46
N LYS A 77 -6.90 0.30 -13.89
CA LYS A 77 -7.10 -0.09 -12.50
C LYS A 77 -6.60 0.99 -11.53
N GLN A 78 -5.44 1.58 -11.80
CA GLN A 78 -4.90 2.68 -10.99
C GLN A 78 -5.84 3.89 -11.00
N THR A 79 -6.29 4.34 -12.18
CA THR A 79 -7.26 5.44 -12.29
C THR A 79 -8.58 5.13 -11.58
N LEU A 80 -9.05 3.87 -11.61
CA LEU A 80 -10.25 3.47 -10.90
C LEU A 80 -10.07 3.57 -9.38
N LEU A 81 -8.91 3.14 -8.85
CA LEU A 81 -8.61 3.24 -7.42
C LEU A 81 -8.58 4.70 -6.96
N GLU A 82 -7.94 5.58 -7.73
CA GLU A 82 -7.91 7.02 -7.45
C GLU A 82 -9.33 7.61 -7.38
N LYS A 83 -10.18 7.31 -8.37
CA LYS A 83 -11.58 7.78 -8.40
C LYS A 83 -12.42 7.23 -7.26
N LEU A 84 -12.16 5.99 -6.83
CA LEU A 84 -12.85 5.39 -5.69
C LEU A 84 -12.46 6.07 -4.37
N ASP A 85 -11.18 6.41 -4.21
CA ASP A 85 -10.69 7.11 -3.02
C ASP A 85 -11.23 8.55 -2.93
N GLU A 86 -11.23 9.27 -4.05
CA GLU A 86 -11.85 10.59 -4.18
C GLU A 86 -13.35 10.53 -3.83
N LYS A 87 -14.07 9.57 -4.44
CA LYS A 87 -15.50 9.38 -4.17
C LYS A 87 -15.77 9.01 -2.71
N ARG A 88 -14.96 8.15 -2.11
CA ARG A 88 -15.09 7.77 -0.69
C ARG A 88 -14.94 9.00 0.20
N THR A 89 -13.90 9.79 -0.02
CA THR A 89 -13.62 11.01 0.74
C THR A 89 -14.76 12.02 0.60
N ALA A 90 -15.26 12.23 -0.61
CA ALA A 90 -16.39 13.11 -0.88
C ALA A 90 -17.69 12.64 -0.19
N ILE A 91 -18.00 11.35 -0.26
CA ILE A 91 -19.19 10.78 0.39
C ILE A 91 -19.09 10.90 1.91
N ILE A 92 -17.94 10.59 2.51
CA ILE A 92 -17.74 10.74 3.95
C ILE A 92 -17.92 12.20 4.34
N SER A 93 -17.23 13.12 3.66
CA SER A 93 -17.35 14.56 3.91
C SER A 93 -18.78 15.03 3.82
N GLN A 94 -19.50 14.67 2.76
CA GLN A 94 -20.92 15.00 2.61
C GLN A 94 -21.76 14.42 3.75
N ALA A 95 -21.59 13.14 4.09
CA ALA A 95 -22.38 12.50 5.13
C ALA A 95 -22.12 13.11 6.52
N VAL A 96 -20.87 13.45 6.84
CA VAL A 96 -20.52 14.03 8.17
C VAL A 96 -20.80 15.52 8.29
N THR A 97 -20.98 16.24 7.18
CA THR A 97 -21.28 17.68 7.18
C THR A 97 -22.74 17.98 6.89
N LYS A 98 -23.36 17.27 5.93
CA LYS A 98 -24.72 17.51 5.44
C LYS A 98 -25.71 16.40 5.80
N GLY A 99 -25.24 15.30 6.41
CA GLY A 99 -26.09 14.15 6.72
C GLY A 99 -26.38 13.25 5.52
N LEU A 100 -27.21 12.23 5.75
CA LEU A 100 -27.61 11.24 4.74
C LEU A 100 -28.82 11.68 3.92
N ASP A 101 -29.69 12.51 4.50
CA ASP A 101 -30.86 13.08 3.85
C ASP A 101 -30.57 14.54 3.50
N LEU A 102 -30.58 14.84 2.20
CA LEU A 102 -30.29 16.17 1.67
C LEU A 102 -31.53 17.06 1.53
N THR A 103 -32.71 16.54 1.87
CA THR A 103 -33.98 17.28 1.80
C THR A 103 -34.27 18.08 3.07
N VAL A 104 -33.48 17.85 4.12
CA VAL A 104 -33.60 18.57 5.39
C VAL A 104 -33.15 20.03 5.25
N PRO A 105 -33.80 20.98 5.94
CA PRO A 105 -33.33 22.36 6.00
C PRO A 105 -31.91 22.44 6.55
N MET A 106 -31.15 23.42 6.06
CA MET A 106 -29.76 23.66 6.42
C MET A 106 -29.64 24.99 7.20
N LYS A 107 -28.65 25.07 8.09
CA LYS A 107 -28.28 26.28 8.84
C LYS A 107 -26.77 26.48 8.80
N ASP A 108 -26.32 27.73 8.96
CA ASP A 108 -24.90 28.02 9.15
C ASP A 108 -24.38 27.35 10.43
N SER A 109 -23.26 26.62 10.33
CA SER A 109 -22.61 26.00 11.47
C SER A 109 -21.90 27.00 12.38
N GLY A 110 -21.61 28.21 11.89
CA GLY A 110 -20.79 29.20 12.60
C GLY A 110 -19.30 28.84 12.62
N VAL A 111 -18.88 27.85 11.83
CA VAL A 111 -17.49 27.42 11.68
C VAL A 111 -17.06 27.66 10.23
N GLU A 112 -16.12 28.59 10.04
CA GLU A 112 -15.72 29.13 8.72
C GLU A 112 -15.41 28.05 7.67
N TRP A 113 -14.71 26.99 8.07
CA TRP A 113 -14.30 25.92 7.15
C TRP A 113 -15.36 24.85 6.92
N LEU A 114 -16.42 24.80 7.74
CA LEU A 114 -17.43 23.73 7.72
C LEU A 114 -18.65 24.11 6.89
N GLY A 115 -19.04 25.39 6.89
CA GLY A 115 -20.19 25.89 6.13
C GLY A 115 -21.53 25.48 6.74
N GLU A 116 -22.46 25.01 5.90
CA GLU A 116 -23.83 24.67 6.31
C GLU A 116 -23.96 23.23 6.83
N ILE A 117 -24.79 23.06 7.85
CA ILE A 117 -25.13 21.77 8.47
C ILE A 117 -26.67 21.62 8.59
N PRO A 118 -27.20 20.40 8.78
CA PRO A 118 -28.63 20.21 8.99
C PRO A 118 -29.18 21.01 10.18
N GLU A 119 -30.35 21.63 10.00
CA GLU A 119 -30.93 22.54 10.99
C GLU A 119 -31.20 21.86 12.34
N HIS A 120 -31.57 20.59 12.31
CA HIS A 120 -31.85 19.77 13.48
C HIS A 120 -30.60 19.28 14.24
N TRP A 121 -29.38 19.53 13.74
CA TRP A 121 -28.16 19.12 14.43
C TRP A 121 -27.79 20.08 15.57
N GLU A 122 -27.39 19.52 16.70
CA GLU A 122 -27.00 20.27 17.90
C GLU A 122 -25.51 20.12 18.19
N VAL A 123 -24.86 21.22 18.59
CA VAL A 123 -23.46 21.20 19.04
C VAL A 123 -23.40 20.79 20.51
N LYS A 124 -22.76 19.66 20.81
CA LYS A 124 -22.57 19.15 22.18
C LYS A 124 -21.09 18.92 22.48
N ARG A 125 -20.68 19.24 23.72
CA ARG A 125 -19.33 18.92 24.19
C ARG A 125 -19.23 17.41 24.47
N LEU A 126 -18.17 16.77 23.97
CA LEU A 126 -17.93 15.32 24.11
C LEU A 126 -18.07 14.80 25.55
N ARG A 127 -17.63 15.58 26.55
CA ARG A 127 -17.75 15.23 27.98
C ARG A 127 -19.16 14.92 28.47
N PHE A 128 -20.20 15.36 27.73
CA PHE A 128 -21.60 15.09 28.07
C PHE A 128 -22.16 13.87 27.34
N LEU A 129 -21.45 13.35 26.33
CA LEU A 129 -21.87 12.21 25.52
C LEU A 129 -21.11 10.93 25.87
N MET A 130 -19.90 11.04 26.40
CA MET A 130 -19.05 9.90 26.70
C MET A 130 -18.20 10.12 27.95
N VAL A 131 -17.81 9.02 28.58
CA VAL A 131 -16.78 8.99 29.62
C VAL A 131 -15.44 8.77 28.95
N MET A 132 -14.49 9.65 29.20
CA MET A 132 -13.12 9.51 28.69
C MET A 132 -12.26 8.80 29.74
N TYR A 133 -11.49 7.82 29.30
CA TYR A 133 -10.50 7.13 30.13
C TYR A 133 -9.10 7.42 29.59
N GLY A 134 -8.18 7.80 30.49
CA GLY A 134 -6.77 7.88 30.17
C GLY A 134 -6.17 6.48 29.98
N GLY A 135 -5.36 6.30 28.94
CA GLY A 135 -4.56 5.09 28.77
C GLY A 135 -3.32 5.11 29.67
N SER A 136 -2.97 3.95 30.21
CA SER A 136 -1.72 3.74 30.96
C SER A 136 -0.92 2.62 30.31
N THR A 137 0.41 2.76 30.29
CA THR A 137 1.30 1.74 29.74
C THR A 137 1.74 0.79 30.87
N PRO A 138 1.41 -0.53 30.80
CA PRO A 138 1.95 -1.50 31.73
C PRO A 138 3.48 -1.52 31.68
N ASN A 139 4.12 -1.83 32.81
CA ASN A 139 5.59 -1.93 32.85
C ASN A 139 6.07 -3.07 31.92
N LYS A 140 6.88 -2.71 30.92
CA LYS A 140 7.42 -3.66 29.94
C LYS A 140 8.41 -4.67 30.54
N ASN A 141 9.03 -4.32 31.65
CA ASN A 141 10.02 -5.17 32.31
C ASN A 141 9.38 -6.23 33.21
N ASN A 142 8.06 -6.23 33.37
CA ASN A 142 7.36 -7.29 34.09
C ASN A 142 6.71 -8.28 33.10
N PRO A 143 7.30 -9.47 32.87
CA PRO A 143 6.75 -10.45 31.93
C PRO A 143 5.34 -10.93 32.30
N GLU A 144 4.95 -10.87 33.58
CA GLU A 144 3.63 -11.29 34.06
C GLU A 144 2.49 -10.42 33.51
N PHE A 145 2.79 -9.24 32.96
CA PHE A 145 1.79 -8.35 32.39
C PHE A 145 1.48 -8.64 30.92
N TRP A 146 2.35 -9.37 30.23
CA TRP A 146 2.30 -9.54 28.78
C TRP A 146 1.92 -10.97 28.39
N ASN A 147 1.65 -11.18 27.10
CA ASN A 147 1.27 -12.49 26.55
C ASN A 147 0.00 -13.05 27.23
N GLY A 148 -1.00 -12.19 27.40
CA GLY A 148 -2.35 -12.59 27.79
C GLY A 148 -3.32 -12.61 26.60
N GLU A 149 -4.60 -12.53 26.90
CA GLU A 149 -5.67 -12.56 25.88
C GLU A 149 -6.26 -11.18 25.59
N ILE A 150 -6.06 -10.20 26.48
CA ILE A 150 -6.66 -8.87 26.39
C ILE A 150 -5.87 -8.01 25.41
N PRO A 151 -6.48 -7.46 24.35
CA PRO A 151 -5.80 -6.56 23.43
C PRO A 151 -5.35 -5.27 24.15
N TRP A 152 -4.05 -4.94 24.05
CA TRP A 152 -3.51 -3.66 24.48
C TRP A 152 -3.24 -2.78 23.25
N VAL A 153 -4.24 -1.99 22.89
CA VAL A 153 -4.20 -1.13 21.70
C VAL A 153 -3.31 0.08 21.94
N SER A 154 -2.39 0.32 21.01
CA SER A 154 -1.45 1.44 21.01
C SER A 154 -1.44 2.16 19.66
N ALA A 155 -0.71 3.26 19.55
CA ALA A 155 -0.50 3.95 18.28
C ALA A 155 0.10 3.06 17.17
N LYS A 156 0.78 1.96 17.53
CA LYS A 156 1.32 1.01 16.54
C LYS A 156 0.22 0.26 15.80
N ASP A 157 -0.91 0.06 16.45
CA ASP A 157 -2.04 -0.72 15.94
C ASP A 157 -2.91 0.14 15.01
N MET A 158 -2.90 1.47 15.17
CA MET A 158 -3.74 2.44 14.45
C MET A 158 -3.35 2.66 12.96
N LYS A 159 -2.71 1.66 12.33
CA LYS A 159 -2.32 1.69 10.91
C LYS A 159 -3.34 1.06 9.98
N THR A 160 -4.41 0.49 10.53
CA THR A 160 -5.49 -0.15 9.78
C THR A 160 -6.80 0.59 10.00
N GLU A 161 -7.69 0.56 9.00
CA GLU A 161 -9.00 1.21 9.10
C GLU A 161 -9.90 0.61 10.18
N ARG A 162 -9.69 -0.67 10.50
CA ARG A 162 -10.43 -1.40 11.52
C ARG A 162 -9.46 -2.10 12.46
N LEU A 163 -9.64 -1.84 13.75
CA LEU A 163 -8.95 -2.54 14.83
C LEU A 163 -9.80 -3.73 15.27
N ILE A 164 -9.26 -4.93 15.10
CA ILE A 164 -9.90 -6.20 15.53
C ILE A 164 -9.08 -6.85 16.66
N SER A 165 -7.77 -6.60 16.67
CA SER A 165 -6.82 -7.05 17.69
C SER A 165 -5.68 -6.02 17.76
N SER A 166 -4.83 -6.16 18.77
CA SER A 166 -3.55 -5.47 18.88
C SER A 166 -2.38 -6.43 18.66
N ILE A 167 -1.21 -5.85 18.39
CA ILE A 167 0.09 -6.54 18.31
C ILE A 167 0.44 -7.14 19.66
N ASP A 168 0.34 -6.32 20.71
CA ASP A 168 0.66 -6.71 22.08
C ASP A 168 -0.63 -7.06 22.84
N LYS A 169 -0.58 -8.13 23.63
CA LYS A 169 -1.70 -8.52 24.50
C LYS A 169 -1.25 -8.57 25.95
N ILE A 170 -2.15 -8.17 26.84
CA ILE A 170 -1.89 -8.10 28.27
C ILE A 170 -2.74 -9.12 29.04
N ARG A 171 -2.26 -9.46 30.23
CA ARG A 171 -2.99 -10.28 31.20
C ARG A 171 -3.85 -9.40 32.10
N GLU A 172 -4.85 -9.99 32.75
CA GLU A 172 -5.74 -9.27 33.69
C GLU A 172 -4.99 -8.52 34.80
N GLN A 173 -3.88 -9.08 35.28
CA GLN A 173 -3.04 -8.46 36.31
C GLN A 173 -2.46 -7.10 35.86
N ALA A 174 -2.15 -6.96 34.57
CA ALA A 174 -1.71 -5.70 33.99
C ALA A 174 -2.85 -4.69 33.98
N LEU A 175 -4.04 -5.13 33.56
CA LEU A 175 -5.23 -4.30 33.53
C LEU A 175 -5.54 -3.74 34.91
N GLN A 176 -5.61 -4.59 35.95
CA GLN A 176 -5.92 -4.16 37.33
C GLN A 176 -4.90 -3.13 37.87
N LYS A 177 -3.62 -3.25 37.52
CA LYS A 177 -2.56 -2.35 37.99
C LYS A 177 -2.46 -1.04 37.19
N THR A 178 -2.91 -1.02 35.94
CA THR A 178 -2.86 0.17 35.08
C THR A 178 -4.21 0.88 34.95
N SER A 179 -5.31 0.19 35.27
CA SER A 179 -6.63 0.77 35.36
C SER A 179 -6.77 1.55 36.67
N PHE A 180 -7.11 2.84 36.53
CA PHE A 180 -7.53 3.80 37.56
C PHE A 180 -6.47 4.73 38.18
N GLY A 181 -6.31 5.88 37.52
CA GLY A 181 -6.46 7.18 38.19
C GLY A 181 -7.72 7.85 37.62
N ARG A 182 -8.58 8.41 38.49
CA ARG A 182 -9.89 9.01 38.17
C ARG A 182 -9.85 10.06 37.06
#